data_AF-A0A9W9YNE5-F1
#
_entry.id   AF-A0A9W9YNE5-F1
#
_cell.length_a   1.000
_cell.length_b   1.000
_cell.length_c   1.000
_cell.angle_alpha   90.00
_cell.angle_beta   90.00
_cell.angle_gamma   90.00
#
_symmetry.space_group_name_H-M   'P 1'
#
loop_
_entity.id
_entity.type
_entity.pdbx_description
1 polymer ?
#
loop_
_entity_poly.entity_id
_entity_poly.type
_entity_poly.pdbx_seq_one_letter_code
_entity_poly.pdbx_strand_id
1 'polypeptide(L)'
;MLNKIRSVKVLYSNRLISKEKYKGIRQNLTTSIDTANKKRLSLKFMEGARLPKILPYDKLVQFIKAVDIGDVKDIKTDFCHDLDDDEQVDGSYRELENFLLELADMYVAIDQCDPFLMHFGSEKYHFRVAVGADGAPFGKDDEATSWLISFLNVGQQIASEKENFIIAGANCGESHISMVRFAKKLVADISHIEKQQ
;
A
#
# COMPACT_ATOMS: atom_id res chain seq x y z
N MET A 1 -13.30 7.67 13.27
CA MET A 1 -12.60 6.72 12.38
C MET A 1 -13.18 6.70 10.96
N LEU A 2 -14.50 6.54 10.81
CA LEU A 2 -15.19 6.40 9.50
C LEU A 2 -14.83 7.48 8.45
N ASN A 3 -14.78 8.76 8.83
CA ASN A 3 -14.46 9.84 7.88
C ASN A 3 -13.01 9.79 7.40
N LYS A 4 -12.07 9.32 8.24
CA LYS A 4 -10.67 9.14 7.86
C LYS A 4 -10.56 8.07 6.77
N ILE A 5 -11.17 6.90 7.00
CA ILE A 5 -11.20 5.79 6.05
C ILE A 5 -11.89 6.21 4.73
N ARG A 6 -13.04 6.89 4.80
CA ARG A 6 -13.70 7.43 3.59
C ARG A 6 -12.82 8.42 2.83
N SER A 7 -12.03 9.24 3.53
CA SER A 7 -11.13 10.21 2.91
C SER A 7 -9.95 9.53 2.23
N VAL A 8 -9.36 8.50 2.86
CA VAL A 8 -8.35 7.63 2.24
C VAL A 8 -8.93 6.97 0.99
N LYS A 9 -10.11 6.36 1.09
CA LYS A 9 -10.78 5.74 -0.06
C LYS A 9 -10.94 6.70 -1.24
N VAL A 10 -11.31 7.96 -1.00
CA VAL A 10 -11.41 8.98 -2.05
C VAL A 10 -10.06 9.34 -2.64
N LEU A 11 -9.01 9.45 -1.82
CA LEU A 11 -7.66 9.76 -2.30
C LEU A 11 -7.09 8.65 -3.21
N TYR A 12 -7.39 7.40 -2.91
CA TYR A 12 -6.96 6.23 -3.69
C TYR A 12 -8.01 5.73 -4.69
N SER A 13 -9.10 6.48 -4.91
CA SER A 13 -10.13 6.10 -5.87
C SER A 13 -9.63 6.25 -7.30
N ASN A 14 -9.61 5.15 -8.06
CA ASN A 14 -9.10 5.11 -9.44
C ASN A 14 -7.65 5.60 -9.53
N ARG A 15 -6.77 4.97 -8.74
CA ARG A 15 -5.37 5.36 -8.48
C ARG A 15 -5.25 6.55 -7.52
N LEU A 16 -4.03 7.01 -7.28
CA LEU A 16 -3.76 8.17 -6.45
C LEU A 16 -4.20 9.45 -7.18
N ILE A 17 -5.20 10.15 -6.65
CA ILE A 17 -5.66 11.42 -7.23
C ILE A 17 -4.82 12.62 -6.73
N SER A 18 -4.68 13.64 -7.57
CA SER A 18 -3.97 14.86 -7.20
C SER A 18 -4.64 15.65 -6.07
N LYS A 19 -3.86 16.48 -5.38
CA LYS A 19 -4.33 17.38 -4.31
C LYS A 19 -5.50 18.26 -4.77
N GLU A 20 -5.42 18.82 -5.97
CA GLU A 20 -6.41 19.70 -6.58
C GLU A 20 -7.70 18.93 -6.87
N LYS A 21 -7.56 17.74 -7.48
CA LYS A 21 -8.70 16.86 -7.76
C LYS A 21 -9.40 16.42 -6.48
N TYR A 22 -8.65 16.03 -5.46
CA TYR A 22 -9.19 15.68 -4.14
C TYR A 22 -9.95 16.85 -3.52
N LYS A 23 -9.39 18.07 -3.55
CA LYS A 23 -10.06 19.28 -3.03
C LYS A 23 -11.38 19.55 -3.77
N GLY A 24 -11.41 19.37 -5.09
CA GLY A 24 -12.62 19.50 -5.90
C GLY A 24 -13.69 18.47 -5.53
N ILE A 25 -13.33 17.18 -5.48
CA ILE A 25 -14.25 16.10 -5.08
C ILE A 25 -14.81 16.36 -3.68
N ARG A 26 -13.96 16.74 -2.72
CA ARG A 26 -14.39 17.09 -1.37
C ARG A 26 -15.41 18.23 -1.37
N GLN A 27 -15.17 19.30 -2.15
CA GLN A 27 -16.11 20.42 -2.23
C GLN A 27 -17.48 19.95 -2.76
N ASN A 28 -17.50 19.17 -3.84
CA ASN A 28 -18.73 18.66 -4.43
C ASN A 28 -19.50 17.72 -3.48
N LEU A 29 -18.79 16.87 -2.73
CA LEU A 29 -19.40 15.94 -1.79
C LEU A 29 -19.81 16.56 -0.45
N THR A 30 -19.46 17.82 -0.21
CA THR A 30 -19.67 18.48 1.10
C THR A 30 -20.54 19.72 1.02
N THR A 31 -20.61 20.37 -0.14
CA THR A 31 -21.27 21.67 -0.28
C THR A 31 -22.17 21.75 -1.51
N SER A 32 -23.33 22.38 -1.35
CA SER A 32 -24.19 22.85 -2.44
C SER A 32 -24.16 24.37 -2.53
N ILE A 33 -24.59 24.92 -3.66
CA ILE A 33 -24.74 26.36 -3.85
C ILE A 33 -26.20 26.73 -3.57
N ASP A 34 -26.40 27.68 -2.66
CA ASP A 34 -27.69 28.33 -2.46
C ASP A 34 -27.97 29.24 -3.67
N THR A 35 -29.01 28.94 -4.43
CA THR A 35 -29.43 29.72 -5.60
C THR A 35 -29.90 31.13 -5.24
N ALA A 36 -30.38 31.36 -4.01
CA ALA A 36 -30.86 32.67 -3.58
C ALA A 36 -29.72 33.62 -3.22
N ASN A 37 -28.69 33.14 -2.52
CA ASN A 37 -27.62 33.98 -1.98
C ASN A 37 -26.24 33.73 -2.61
N LYS A 38 -26.13 32.80 -3.57
CA LYS A 38 -24.85 32.29 -4.14
C LYS A 38 -23.84 31.85 -3.07
N LYS A 39 -24.31 31.50 -1.87
CA LYS A 39 -23.46 31.05 -0.75
C LYS A 39 -23.34 29.53 -0.77
N ARG A 40 -22.17 29.03 -0.39
CA ARG A 40 -21.95 27.59 -0.23
C ARG A 40 -22.52 27.11 1.10
N LEU A 41 -23.49 26.20 1.05
CA LEU A 41 -24.09 25.56 2.21
C LEU A 41 -23.57 24.14 2.36
N SER A 42 -23.45 23.66 3.59
CA SER A 42 -23.11 22.25 3.82
C SER A 42 -24.27 21.36 3.41
N LEU A 43 -23.99 20.28 2.68
CA LEU A 43 -24.99 19.26 2.39
C LEU A 43 -25.53 18.66 3.68
N LYS A 44 -26.85 18.47 3.71
CA LYS A 44 -27.60 17.87 4.81
C LYS A 44 -28.25 16.59 4.30
N PHE A 45 -28.27 15.55 5.14
CA PHE A 45 -29.01 14.33 4.85
C PHE A 45 -30.50 14.54 5.11
N MET A 46 -30.82 15.25 6.20
CA MET A 46 -32.14 15.72 6.56
C MET A 46 -32.02 17.02 7.37
N GLU A 47 -33.14 17.67 7.66
CA GLU A 47 -33.14 18.89 8.47
C GLU A 47 -32.47 18.63 9.84
N GLY A 48 -31.57 19.52 10.24
CA GLY A 48 -30.71 19.35 11.43
C GLY A 48 -29.53 18.37 11.27
N ALA A 49 -29.56 17.42 10.32
CA ALA A 49 -28.52 16.40 10.16
C ALA A 49 -27.56 16.69 8.99
N ARG A 50 -26.35 17.15 9.31
CA ARG A 50 -25.30 17.45 8.32
C ARG A 50 -24.63 16.18 7.81
N LEU A 51 -24.29 16.13 6.53
CA LEU A 51 -23.49 15.03 5.98
C LEU A 51 -22.08 15.02 6.62
N PRO A 52 -21.57 13.84 7.04
CA PRO A 52 -20.20 13.70 7.51
C PRO A 52 -19.21 14.10 6.41
N LYS A 53 -18.34 15.07 6.73
CA LYS A 53 -17.42 15.67 5.77
C LYS A 53 -16.15 14.84 5.59
N ILE A 54 -15.71 14.73 4.34
CA ILE A 54 -14.37 14.25 4.00
C ILE A 54 -13.32 15.21 4.59
N LEU A 55 -12.20 14.67 5.07
CA LEU A 55 -11.14 15.44 5.70
C LEU A 55 -10.54 16.45 4.71
N PRO A 56 -10.18 17.66 5.16
CA PRO A 56 -9.28 18.53 4.40
C PRO A 56 -8.00 17.79 4.02
N TYR A 57 -7.44 18.08 2.85
CA TYR A 57 -6.27 17.37 2.32
C TYR A 57 -5.11 17.33 3.32
N ASP A 58 -4.77 18.46 3.93
CA ASP A 58 -3.62 18.51 4.85
C ASP A 58 -3.84 17.64 6.10
N LYS A 59 -5.09 17.55 6.60
CA LYS A 59 -5.45 16.64 7.70
C LYS A 59 -5.46 15.17 7.27
N LEU A 60 -5.83 14.89 6.02
CA LEU A 60 -5.74 13.55 5.46
C LEU A 60 -4.27 13.11 5.33
N VAL A 61 -3.40 13.97 4.80
CA VAL A 61 -1.97 13.69 4.68
C VAL A 61 -1.33 13.51 6.05
N GLN A 62 -1.66 14.35 7.04
CA GLN A 62 -1.23 14.13 8.42
C GLN A 62 -1.68 12.79 8.97
N PHE A 63 -2.92 12.38 8.68
CA PHE A 63 -3.40 11.07 9.07
C PHE A 63 -2.62 9.94 8.39
N ILE A 64 -2.40 10.01 7.08
CA ILE A 64 -1.65 9.00 6.33
C ILE A 64 -0.22 8.90 6.82
N LYS A 65 0.46 10.03 7.04
CA LYS A 65 1.83 10.06 7.58
C LYS A 65 1.96 9.56 9.02
N ALA A 66 0.85 9.52 9.76
CA ALA A 66 0.81 8.98 11.11
C ALA A 66 0.41 7.50 11.14
N VAL A 67 0.07 6.91 9.99
CA VAL A 67 -0.09 5.46 9.89
C VAL A 67 1.30 4.86 9.97
N ASP A 68 1.49 4.00 10.97
CA ASP A 68 2.67 3.18 11.04
C ASP A 68 2.66 2.21 9.86
N ILE A 69 3.69 2.30 9.03
CA ILE A 69 3.86 1.44 7.86
C ILE A 69 4.97 0.42 8.10
N GLY A 70 5.44 0.28 9.34
CA GLY A 70 6.58 -0.54 9.72
C GLY A 70 7.91 0.10 9.34
N ASP A 71 8.98 -0.61 9.65
CA ASP A 71 10.34 -0.19 9.33
C ASP A 71 10.61 -0.31 7.83
N VAL A 72 10.96 0.82 7.23
CA VAL A 72 11.34 0.92 5.82
C VAL A 72 12.82 1.26 5.74
N LYS A 73 13.57 0.44 5.01
CA LYS A 73 15.00 0.57 4.76
C LYS A 73 15.27 1.17 3.38
N ASP A 74 16.47 1.69 3.22
CA ASP A 74 16.87 2.47 2.05
C ASP A 74 17.66 1.62 1.06
N ILE A 75 17.20 1.55 -0.20
CA ILE A 75 17.86 0.74 -1.23
C ILE A 75 19.20 1.34 -1.63
N LYS A 76 19.28 2.67 -1.68
CA LYS A 76 20.49 3.38 -2.09
C LYS A 76 21.65 3.05 -1.14
N THR A 77 21.41 3.17 0.15
CA THR A 77 22.39 2.88 1.20
C THR A 77 22.80 1.41 1.23
N ASP A 78 21.84 0.49 1.14
CA ASP A 78 22.12 -0.93 1.36
C ASP A 78 22.61 -1.66 0.10
N PHE A 79 22.15 -1.26 -1.09
CA PHE A 79 22.39 -1.98 -2.34
C PHE A 79 23.10 -1.18 -3.43
N CYS A 80 23.38 0.12 -3.23
CA CYS A 80 24.13 0.95 -4.19
C CYS A 80 25.43 1.55 -3.61
N HIS A 81 25.88 1.12 -2.43
CA HIS A 81 26.99 1.75 -1.69
C HIS A 81 28.36 1.77 -2.39
N ASP A 82 28.57 0.90 -3.38
CA ASP A 82 29.80 0.76 -4.16
C ASP A 82 29.63 1.19 -5.63
N LEU A 83 28.51 1.83 -5.96
CA LEU A 83 28.24 2.33 -7.31
C LEU A 83 28.59 3.82 -7.42
N ASP A 84 28.91 4.24 -8.63
CA ASP A 84 29.11 5.65 -8.96
C ASP A 84 27.82 6.45 -8.72
N ASP A 85 27.94 7.73 -8.39
CA ASP A 85 26.83 8.59 -7.96
C ASP A 85 25.67 8.65 -8.98
N ASP A 86 25.96 8.51 -10.27
CA ASP A 86 24.99 8.49 -11.37
C ASP A 86 24.29 7.14 -11.58
N GLU A 87 24.83 6.06 -11.01
CA GLU A 87 24.22 4.72 -10.99
C GLU A 87 23.43 4.44 -9.70
N GLN A 88 23.51 5.33 -8.71
CA GLN A 88 22.76 5.18 -7.48
C GLN A 88 21.28 5.55 -7.68
N VAL A 89 20.40 4.69 -7.18
CA VAL A 89 18.95 4.81 -7.40
C VAL A 89 18.21 5.01 -6.10
N ASP A 90 17.22 5.91 -6.12
CA ASP A 90 16.33 6.10 -4.99
C ASP A 90 15.33 4.94 -4.92
N GLY A 91 15.14 4.39 -3.72
CA GLY A 91 14.24 3.29 -3.49
C GLY A 91 14.15 2.90 -2.03
N SER A 92 13.18 2.07 -1.70
CA SER A 92 12.95 1.62 -0.34
C SER A 92 12.45 0.19 -0.29
N TYR A 93 12.72 -0.51 0.81
CA TYR A 93 12.28 -1.88 1.03
C TYR A 93 11.91 -2.15 2.48
N ARG A 94 11.22 -3.24 2.75
CA ARG A 94 10.91 -3.75 4.10
C ARG A 94 11.63 -5.06 4.35
N GLU A 95 11.92 -5.36 5.62
CA GLU A 95 12.43 -6.67 6.00
C GLU A 95 11.37 -7.75 5.81
N LEU A 96 11.74 -8.84 5.11
CA LEU A 96 10.79 -9.86 4.68
C LEU A 96 10.10 -10.54 5.87
N GLU A 97 10.88 -10.99 6.86
CA GLU A 97 10.35 -11.75 8.00
C GLU A 97 9.34 -10.92 8.81
N ASN A 98 9.72 -9.71 9.22
CA ASN A 98 8.85 -8.79 9.96
C ASN A 98 7.56 -8.48 9.17
N PHE A 99 7.71 -8.22 7.86
CA PHE A 99 6.56 -7.87 7.03
C PHE A 99 5.62 -9.06 6.82
N LEU A 100 6.15 -10.29 6.68
CA LEU A 100 5.33 -11.50 6.62
C LEU A 100 4.57 -11.76 7.93
N LEU A 101 5.19 -11.49 9.08
CA LEU A 101 4.52 -11.61 10.38
C LEU A 101 3.37 -10.59 10.52
N GLU A 102 3.60 -9.33 10.16
CA GLU A 102 2.55 -8.30 10.14
C GLU A 102 1.38 -8.67 9.24
N LEU A 103 1.67 -9.18 8.03
CA LEU A 103 0.64 -9.67 7.12
C LEU A 103 -0.08 -10.87 7.71
N ALA A 104 0.63 -11.87 8.22
CA ALA A 104 0.03 -13.05 8.83
C ALA A 104 -0.95 -12.67 9.96
N ASP A 105 -0.56 -11.77 10.87
CA ASP A 105 -1.42 -11.27 11.94
C ASP A 105 -2.70 -10.62 11.40
N MET A 106 -2.58 -9.79 10.36
CA MET A 106 -3.74 -9.17 9.70
C MET A 106 -4.67 -10.23 9.11
N TYR A 107 -4.14 -11.20 8.38
CA TYR A 107 -4.92 -12.27 7.74
C TYR A 107 -5.61 -13.16 8.78
N VAL A 108 -4.91 -13.53 9.85
CA VAL A 108 -5.47 -14.30 10.97
C VAL A 108 -6.63 -13.54 11.62
N ALA A 109 -6.45 -12.24 11.89
CA ALA A 109 -7.50 -11.43 12.50
C ALA A 109 -8.75 -11.32 11.63
N ILE A 110 -8.58 -11.16 10.31
CA ILE A 110 -9.69 -11.13 9.35
C ILE A 110 -10.39 -12.50 9.31
N ASP A 111 -9.64 -13.59 9.21
CA ASP A 111 -10.18 -14.96 9.13
C ASP A 111 -10.93 -15.39 10.39
N GLN A 112 -10.51 -14.89 11.56
CA GLN A 112 -11.25 -15.10 12.81
C GLN A 112 -12.60 -14.39 12.84
N CYS A 113 -12.75 -13.29 12.10
CA CYS A 113 -14.00 -12.53 12.01
C CYS A 113 -14.92 -13.05 10.90
N ASP A 114 -14.35 -13.35 9.73
CA ASP A 114 -15.04 -13.85 8.54
C ASP A 114 -14.13 -14.86 7.83
N PRO A 115 -14.28 -16.18 8.08
CA PRO A 115 -13.37 -17.20 7.58
C PRO A 115 -13.29 -17.24 6.06
N PHE A 116 -12.08 -17.15 5.54
CA PHE A 116 -11.81 -17.11 4.09
C PHE A 116 -10.52 -17.81 3.68
N LEU A 117 -9.65 -18.15 4.64
CA LEU A 117 -8.37 -18.79 4.35
C LEU A 117 -8.55 -20.26 3.97
N MET A 118 -7.91 -20.64 2.88
CA MET A 118 -7.76 -22.02 2.43
C MET A 118 -6.50 -22.62 3.03
N HIS A 119 -6.63 -23.76 3.71
CA HIS A 119 -5.51 -24.42 4.39
C HIS A 119 -4.75 -25.43 3.50
N PHE A 120 -5.29 -25.80 2.34
CA PHE A 120 -4.67 -26.74 1.39
C PHE A 120 -4.18 -28.06 2.03
N GLY A 121 -4.88 -28.55 3.07
CA GLY A 121 -4.50 -29.76 3.81
C GLY A 121 -3.35 -29.58 4.80
N SER A 122 -2.82 -28.37 4.94
CA SER A 122 -1.83 -28.00 5.97
C SER A 122 -2.49 -27.61 7.30
N GLU A 123 -1.68 -27.41 8.32
CA GLU A 123 -2.13 -26.89 9.62
C GLU A 123 -2.76 -25.48 9.50
N LYS A 124 -3.57 -25.12 10.50
CA LYS A 124 -4.21 -23.81 10.54
C LYS A 124 -3.13 -22.72 10.57
N TYR A 125 -3.32 -21.68 9.77
CA TYR A 125 -2.40 -20.54 9.64
C TYR A 125 -1.01 -20.90 9.06
N HIS A 126 -0.92 -22.03 8.35
CA HIS A 126 0.18 -22.27 7.43
C HIS A 126 -0.02 -21.46 6.14
N PHE A 127 0.75 -20.40 5.97
CA PHE A 127 0.65 -19.50 4.82
C PHE A 127 1.56 -19.92 3.68
N ARG A 128 1.01 -19.98 2.47
CA ARG A 128 1.74 -20.10 1.21
C ARG A 128 1.89 -18.71 0.63
N VAL A 129 3.10 -18.32 0.28
CA VAL A 129 3.42 -16.97 -0.14
C VAL A 129 4.09 -17.01 -1.52
N ALA A 130 3.68 -16.10 -2.41
CA ALA A 130 4.41 -15.80 -3.64
C ALA A 130 5.10 -14.44 -3.50
N VAL A 131 6.33 -14.37 -4.00
CA VAL A 131 7.12 -13.15 -4.07
C VAL A 131 7.53 -12.96 -5.53
N GLY A 132 7.32 -11.76 -6.08
CA GLY A 132 7.66 -11.47 -7.48
C GLY A 132 7.97 -10.00 -7.71
N ALA A 133 8.77 -9.73 -8.74
CA ALA A 133 8.99 -8.39 -9.26
C ALA A 133 8.02 -8.10 -10.40
N ASP A 134 7.61 -6.85 -10.54
CA ASP A 134 6.91 -6.33 -11.69
C ASP A 134 7.25 -4.84 -11.88
N GLY A 135 7.05 -4.34 -13.10
CA GLY A 135 7.18 -2.93 -13.44
C GLY A 135 6.24 -2.06 -12.58
N ALA A 136 6.80 -1.08 -11.89
CA ALA A 136 6.08 -0.17 -11.03
C ALA A 136 5.54 1.02 -11.84
N PRO A 137 4.22 1.27 -11.89
CA PRO A 137 3.64 2.41 -12.61
C PRO A 137 3.83 3.75 -11.85
N PHE A 138 4.77 3.81 -10.90
CA PHE A 138 4.96 4.91 -9.95
C PHE A 138 6.32 5.60 -10.07
N GLY A 139 7.17 5.15 -11.00
CA GLY A 139 8.46 5.77 -11.30
C GLY A 139 8.33 7.10 -12.03
N LYS A 140 9.36 7.95 -11.90
CA LYS A 140 9.63 8.97 -12.92
C LYS A 140 10.22 8.34 -14.17
N ASP A 141 10.88 7.20 -13.97
CA ASP A 141 11.42 6.35 -15.00
C ASP A 141 10.35 5.33 -15.42
N ASP A 142 10.21 5.12 -16.73
CA ASP A 142 9.30 4.12 -17.30
C ASP A 142 9.76 2.69 -16.96
N GLU A 143 10.96 2.55 -16.39
CA GLU A 143 11.55 1.28 -15.95
C GLU A 143 11.49 1.03 -14.44
N ALA A 144 10.84 1.87 -13.62
CA ALA A 144 10.82 1.64 -12.17
C ALA A 144 10.30 0.24 -11.81
N THR A 145 10.89 -0.38 -10.78
CA THR A 145 10.61 -1.77 -10.38
C THR A 145 9.96 -1.81 -9.01
N SER A 146 9.02 -2.73 -8.84
CA SER A 146 8.45 -3.07 -7.53
C SER A 146 8.48 -4.56 -7.27
N TRP A 147 8.72 -4.94 -6.03
CA TRP A 147 8.57 -6.31 -5.54
C TRP A 147 7.32 -6.42 -4.68
N LEU A 148 6.54 -7.46 -4.94
CA LEU A 148 5.24 -7.72 -4.35
C LEU A 148 5.23 -9.07 -3.63
N ILE A 149 4.42 -9.13 -2.57
CA ILE A 149 4.12 -10.33 -1.80
C ILE A 149 2.62 -10.61 -1.90
N SER A 150 2.28 -11.87 -2.13
CA SER A 150 0.89 -12.34 -2.16
C SER A 150 0.71 -13.60 -1.32
N PHE A 151 -0.34 -13.64 -0.49
CA PHE A 151 -0.72 -14.84 0.24
C PHE A 151 -1.65 -15.68 -0.63
N LEU A 152 -1.26 -16.91 -0.94
CA LEU A 152 -1.99 -17.78 -1.86
C LEU A 152 -3.20 -18.47 -1.19
N ASN A 153 -3.30 -18.38 0.14
CA ASN A 153 -4.37 -18.96 0.93
C ASN A 153 -5.74 -18.33 0.68
N VAL A 154 -5.84 -17.21 -0.04
CA VAL A 154 -7.12 -16.54 -0.31
C VAL A 154 -7.91 -17.12 -1.49
N GLY A 155 -7.38 -18.17 -2.12
CA GLY A 155 -8.06 -18.90 -3.20
C GLY A 155 -8.37 -18.02 -4.41
N GLN A 156 -9.64 -17.91 -4.78
CA GLN A 156 -10.04 -17.14 -5.97
C GLN A 156 -9.67 -15.65 -5.88
N GLN A 157 -9.40 -15.14 -4.67
CA GLN A 157 -8.98 -13.75 -4.47
C GLN A 157 -7.49 -13.53 -4.81
N ILE A 158 -6.72 -14.58 -5.12
CA ILE A 158 -5.28 -14.48 -5.45
C ILE A 158 -5.02 -13.61 -6.68
N ALA A 159 -5.97 -13.57 -7.63
CA ALA A 159 -5.90 -12.74 -8.83
C ALA A 159 -6.35 -11.28 -8.57
N SER A 160 -6.73 -10.95 -7.33
CA SER A 160 -7.13 -9.60 -6.96
C SER A 160 -5.90 -8.72 -6.80
N GLU A 161 -5.93 -7.56 -7.44
CA GLU A 161 -4.97 -6.46 -7.21
C GLU A 161 -4.90 -6.00 -5.74
N LYS A 162 -5.87 -6.40 -4.91
CA LYS A 162 -5.93 -6.05 -3.47
C LYS A 162 -5.11 -6.97 -2.58
N GLU A 163 -4.68 -8.13 -3.09
CA GLU A 163 -3.95 -9.14 -2.32
C GLU A 163 -2.44 -9.13 -2.62
N ASN A 164 -1.95 -8.05 -3.25
CA ASN A 164 -0.55 -7.83 -3.58
C ASN A 164 0.03 -6.69 -2.74
N PHE A 165 1.06 -6.98 -1.94
CA PHE A 165 1.66 -6.05 -0.98
C PHE A 165 3.09 -5.70 -1.38
N ILE A 166 3.41 -4.42 -1.49
CA ILE A 166 4.74 -3.96 -1.88
C ILE A 166 5.72 -4.21 -0.73
N ILE A 167 6.75 -5.02 -1.00
CA ILE A 167 7.91 -5.20 -0.10
C ILE A 167 9.09 -4.32 -0.49
N ALA A 168 9.26 -4.00 -1.78
CA ALA A 168 10.30 -3.08 -2.24
C ALA A 168 9.88 -2.31 -3.48
N GLY A 169 10.49 -1.14 -3.68
CA GLY A 169 10.39 -0.39 -4.93
C GLY A 169 11.57 0.54 -5.13
N ALA A 170 12.06 0.63 -6.36
CA ALA A 170 13.16 1.50 -6.74
C ALA A 170 12.91 2.14 -8.10
N ASN A 171 13.44 3.34 -8.29
CA ASN A 171 13.35 4.07 -9.55
C ASN A 171 14.43 3.59 -10.54
N CYS A 172 14.41 2.30 -10.88
CA CYS A 172 15.26 1.65 -11.86
C CYS A 172 14.67 0.34 -12.37
N GLY A 173 15.19 -0.16 -13.50
CA GLY A 173 14.82 -1.45 -14.09
C GLY A 173 15.16 -2.67 -13.24
N GLU A 174 14.47 -3.78 -13.50
CA GLU A 174 14.62 -5.04 -12.76
C GLU A 174 16.03 -5.63 -12.86
N SER A 175 16.71 -5.34 -13.98
CA SER A 175 18.09 -5.75 -14.24
C SER A 175 19.14 -4.88 -13.54
N HIS A 176 18.74 -3.77 -12.92
CA HIS A 176 19.68 -2.90 -12.21
C HIS A 176 20.35 -3.66 -11.07
N ILE A 177 21.63 -3.39 -10.83
CA ILE A 177 22.44 -4.14 -9.85
C ILE A 177 21.85 -4.11 -8.44
N SER A 178 21.19 -3.00 -8.05
CA SER A 178 20.49 -2.90 -6.77
C SER A 178 19.32 -3.89 -6.65
N MET A 179 18.55 -4.10 -7.73
CA MET A 179 17.45 -5.06 -7.77
C MET A 179 17.95 -6.50 -7.78
N VAL A 180 19.05 -6.77 -8.48
CA VAL A 180 19.71 -8.09 -8.45
C VAL A 180 20.23 -8.40 -7.04
N ARG A 181 20.84 -7.43 -6.35
CA ARG A 181 21.31 -7.59 -4.97
C ARG A 181 20.15 -7.79 -3.99
N PHE A 182 19.08 -7.01 -4.13
CA PHE A 182 17.87 -7.19 -3.33
C PHE A 182 17.23 -8.57 -3.54
N ALA A 183 17.16 -9.07 -4.78
CA ALA A 183 16.67 -10.41 -5.09
C ALA A 183 17.50 -11.51 -4.40
N LYS A 184 18.84 -11.36 -4.38
CA LYS A 184 19.72 -12.29 -3.64
C LYS A 184 19.46 -12.27 -2.14
N LYS A 185 19.24 -11.09 -1.55
CA LYS A 185 18.83 -10.96 -0.14
C LYS A 185 17.50 -11.68 0.09
N LEU A 186 16.49 -11.44 -0.74
CA LEU A 186 15.18 -12.10 -0.61
C LEU A 186 15.29 -13.63 -0.64
N VAL A 187 16.09 -14.20 -1.54
CA VAL A 187 16.32 -15.66 -1.59
C VAL A 187 16.94 -16.17 -0.28
N ALA A 188 17.90 -15.43 0.28
CA ALA A 188 18.51 -15.77 1.56
C ALA A 188 17.52 -15.66 2.72
N ASP A 189 16.70 -14.60 2.75
CA ASP A 189 15.67 -14.39 3.77
C ASP A 189 14.61 -15.50 3.72
N ILE A 190 14.10 -15.85 2.54
CA ILE A 190 13.15 -16.97 2.36
C ILE A 190 13.75 -18.26 2.90
N SER A 191 14.99 -18.57 2.49
CA SER A 191 15.70 -19.77 2.95
C SER A 191 15.94 -19.79 4.46
N HIS A 192 16.04 -18.62 5.10
CA HIS A 192 16.18 -18.50 6.54
C HIS A 192 14.84 -18.78 7.23
N ILE A 193 13.77 -18.13 6.78
CA ILE A 193 12.41 -18.25 7.34
C ILE A 193 11.90 -19.69 7.22
N GLU A 194 12.08 -20.35 6.07
CA GLU A 194 11.66 -21.73 5.86
C GLU A 194 12.35 -22.72 6.81
N LYS A 195 13.56 -22.41 7.30
CA LYS A 195 14.28 -23.27 8.27
C LYS A 195 13.80 -23.08 9.71
N GLN A 196 13.05 -22.02 9.99
CA GLN A 196 12.46 -21.80 11.31
C GLN A 196 11.14 -22.56 11.50
N GLN A 197 10.60 -23.17 10.43
CA GLN A 197 9.36 -23.97 10.45
C GLN A 197 9.59 -25.41 10.92
#